data_AF-A0AAD8BRP4-F1
#
_entry.id   AF-A0AAD8BRP4-F1
#
_cell.length_a   1.000
_cell.length_b   1.000
_cell.length_c   1.000
_cell.angle_alpha   90.00
_cell.angle_beta   90.00
_cell.angle_gamma   90.00
#
_symmetry.space_group_name_H-M   'P 1'
#
loop_
_entity.id
_entity.type
_entity.pdbx_description
1 polymer ?
#
loop_
_entity_poly.entity_id
_entity_poly.type
_entity_poly.pdbx_seq_one_letter_code
_entity_poly.pdbx_strand_id
1 'polypeptide(L)'
;MPVVIRNVKIVHNMPGVIRNVKIVHNMPVVTRNVKTVHNMPGVAKNVKIVHNMPGVRRNVKIVHNMPGVTRNVKTVHNMPGVIRNVKIVHNMPGVIRNVKIVHNMPGVIKNVKIVHNMPGVIRNVKIVHNMPGVTKNVKKCPQYACSHQKCEKMSTICL
;
A
#
# COMPACT_ATOMS: atom_id res chain seq x y z
N MET A 1 24.05 -5.95 24.97
CA MET A 1 24.14 -5.10 23.76
C MET A 1 23.46 -5.80 22.59
N PRO A 2 22.65 -5.13 21.75
CA PRO A 2 22.09 -5.78 20.56
C PRO A 2 23.22 -6.11 19.58
N VAL A 3 23.25 -7.35 19.09
CA VAL A 3 24.19 -7.78 18.04
C VAL A 3 23.88 -6.99 16.77
N VAL A 4 24.91 -6.35 16.20
CA VAL A 4 24.79 -5.58 14.95
C VAL A 4 25.58 -6.27 13.85
N ILE A 5 24.87 -6.70 12.81
CA ILE A 5 25.48 -7.39 11.66
C ILE A 5 25.44 -6.49 10.45
N ARG A 6 26.56 -6.42 9.73
CA ARG A 6 26.74 -5.55 8.58
C ARG A 6 27.28 -6.34 7.39
N ASN A 7 26.83 -5.95 6.18
CA ASN A 7 27.41 -6.39 4.91
C ASN A 7 27.34 -7.90 4.68
N VAL A 8 26.17 -8.50 4.92
CA VAL A 8 25.96 -9.95 4.72
C VAL A 8 25.15 -10.22 3.46
N LYS A 9 25.46 -11.32 2.76
CA LYS A 9 24.70 -11.73 1.58
C LYS A 9 23.32 -12.26 1.99
N ILE A 10 23.28 -13.25 2.86
CA ILE A 10 22.04 -13.95 3.26
C ILE A 10 22.03 -14.13 4.77
N VAL A 11 20.88 -13.91 5.41
CA VAL A 11 20.70 -14.17 6.85
C VAL A 11 19.42 -14.98 7.08
N HIS A 12 19.54 -15.98 7.96
CA HIS A 12 18.45 -16.81 8.43
C HIS A 12 18.36 -16.75 9.97
N ASN A 13 17.15 -16.58 10.51
CA ASN A 13 16.81 -16.90 11.90
C ASN A 13 17.74 -16.32 12.99
N MET A 14 18.02 -15.01 12.90
CA MET A 14 18.97 -14.36 13.82
C MET A 14 18.31 -13.21 14.59
N PRO A 15 18.45 -13.11 15.92
CA PRO A 15 18.04 -11.91 16.65
C PRO A 15 19.07 -10.78 16.49
N GLY A 16 18.61 -9.53 16.46
CA GLY A 16 19.48 -8.33 16.42
C GLY A 16 19.23 -7.39 15.24
N VAL A 17 20.07 -6.35 15.14
CA VAL A 17 19.91 -5.29 14.12
C VAL A 17 20.80 -5.59 12.92
N ILE A 18 20.18 -5.67 11.74
CA ILE A 18 20.90 -5.97 10.50
C ILE A 18 20.91 -4.78 9.55
N ARG A 19 22.10 -4.52 8.98
CA ARG A 19 22.31 -3.47 7.99
C ARG A 19 22.96 -4.02 6.72
N ASN A 20 22.50 -3.55 5.57
CA ASN A 20 23.08 -3.83 4.25
C ASN A 20 23.11 -5.33 3.94
N VAL A 21 21.93 -5.91 3.71
CA VAL A 21 21.80 -7.34 3.39
C VAL A 21 21.09 -7.57 2.07
N LYS A 22 21.50 -8.60 1.32
CA LYS A 22 20.79 -8.94 0.08
C LYS A 22 19.47 -9.65 0.41
N ILE A 23 19.50 -10.74 1.18
CA ILE A 23 18.32 -11.56 1.46
C ILE A 23 18.20 -11.86 2.96
N VAL A 24 16.99 -11.73 3.51
CA VAL A 24 16.68 -12.11 4.89
C VAL A 24 15.46 -13.03 4.94
N HIS A 25 15.55 -14.11 5.72
CA HIS A 25 14.47 -15.06 5.99
C HIS A 25 14.19 -15.19 7.50
N ASN A 26 12.91 -15.23 7.90
CA ASN A 26 12.43 -15.55 9.26
C ASN A 26 13.19 -14.81 10.36
N MET A 27 12.83 -13.55 10.62
CA MET A 27 13.57 -12.74 11.59
C MET A 27 12.67 -11.82 12.44
N PRO A 28 13.00 -11.53 13.71
CA PRO A 28 12.10 -10.73 14.56
C PRO A 28 12.49 -9.24 14.81
N VAL A 29 13.67 -8.73 14.41
CA VAL A 29 14.28 -7.60 15.20
C VAL A 29 14.90 -6.43 14.40
N VAL A 30 14.19 -5.86 13.43
CA VAL A 30 14.58 -4.60 12.74
C VAL A 30 15.68 -4.75 11.68
N THR A 31 15.34 -4.39 10.44
CA THR A 31 16.27 -4.41 9.30
C THR A 31 16.34 -3.07 8.56
N ARG A 32 17.55 -2.72 8.09
CA ARG A 32 17.80 -1.52 7.29
C ARG A 32 18.60 -1.84 6.03
N ASN A 33 18.16 -1.27 4.90
CA ASN A 33 18.80 -1.42 3.59
C ASN A 33 18.87 -2.91 3.17
N VAL A 34 17.72 -3.49 2.86
CA VAL A 34 17.63 -4.90 2.43
C VAL A 34 17.11 -4.99 0.99
N LYS A 35 17.66 -5.88 0.16
CA LYS A 35 17.09 -6.09 -1.18
C LYS A 35 15.78 -6.87 -1.06
N THR A 36 15.80 -8.05 -0.46
CA THR A 36 14.62 -8.93 -0.37
C THR A 36 14.43 -9.44 1.05
N VAL A 37 13.19 -9.44 1.52
CA VAL A 37 12.85 -10.03 2.82
C VAL A 37 11.66 -10.98 2.66
N HIS A 38 11.79 -12.17 3.25
CA HIS A 38 10.74 -13.17 3.36
C HIS A 38 10.40 -13.37 4.85
N ASN A 39 9.10 -13.36 5.19
CA ASN A 39 8.57 -13.74 6.50
C ASN A 39 9.32 -13.11 7.71
N MET A 40 8.98 -11.89 8.13
CA MET A 40 9.66 -11.19 9.25
C MET A 40 8.66 -10.37 10.08
N PRO A 41 8.16 -10.87 11.21
CA PRO A 41 7.45 -10.00 12.14
C PRO A 41 8.41 -8.90 12.63
N GLY A 42 8.12 -7.63 12.34
CA GLY A 42 8.95 -6.53 12.84
C GLY A 42 8.95 -5.24 12.00
N VAL A 43 9.99 -4.43 12.19
CA VAL A 43 10.14 -3.12 11.53
C VAL A 43 11.20 -3.18 10.44
N ALA A 44 10.87 -2.77 9.22
CA ALA A 44 11.86 -2.69 8.14
C ALA A 44 11.91 -1.31 7.49
N LYS A 45 13.12 -0.84 7.20
CA LYS A 45 13.38 0.45 6.55
C LYS A 45 14.23 0.26 5.29
N ASN A 46 13.80 0.90 4.20
CA ASN A 46 14.49 0.86 2.89
C ASN A 46 14.63 -0.58 2.37
N VAL A 47 13.52 -1.19 1.99
CA VAL A 47 13.49 -2.55 1.42
C VAL A 47 13.07 -2.51 -0.04
N LYS A 48 13.72 -3.27 -0.92
CA LYS A 48 13.27 -3.31 -2.33
C LYS A 48 12.02 -4.18 -2.46
N ILE A 49 12.07 -5.43 -2.03
CA ILE A 49 10.98 -6.40 -2.22
C ILE A 49 10.65 -7.06 -0.90
N VAL A 50 9.35 -7.21 -0.60
CA VAL A 50 8.90 -7.97 0.56
C VAL A 50 7.78 -8.93 0.22
N HIS A 51 7.89 -10.14 0.78
CA HIS A 51 6.88 -11.18 0.69
C HIS A 51 6.37 -11.57 2.10
N ASN A 52 5.04 -11.68 2.23
CA ASN A 52 4.31 -12.34 3.32
C ASN A 52 4.76 -12.00 4.74
N MET A 53 4.34 -10.83 5.26
CA MET A 53 4.98 -10.31 6.47
C MET A 53 4.19 -9.25 7.25
N PRO A 54 3.69 -9.57 8.45
CA PRO A 54 3.05 -8.60 9.33
C PRO A 54 4.05 -7.58 9.90
N GLY A 55 3.62 -6.33 10.08
CA GLY A 55 4.40 -5.31 10.81
C GLY A 55 4.36 -3.90 10.23
N VAL A 56 5.35 -3.09 10.62
CA VAL A 56 5.45 -1.67 10.24
C VAL A 56 6.64 -1.44 9.31
N ARG A 57 6.40 -0.80 8.15
CA ARG A 57 7.49 -0.50 7.22
C ARG A 57 7.54 0.93 6.73
N ARG A 58 8.76 1.35 6.39
CA ARG A 58 9.05 2.65 5.78
C ARG A 58 9.91 2.46 4.54
N ASN A 59 9.48 3.06 3.42
CA ASN A 59 10.19 3.08 2.15
C ASN A 59 10.41 1.67 1.55
N VAL A 60 9.36 1.13 0.95
CA VAL A 60 9.40 -0.18 0.26
C VAL A 60 9.17 0.03 -1.23
N LYS A 61 9.87 -0.67 -2.12
CA LYS A 61 9.53 -0.58 -3.56
C LYS A 61 8.33 -1.45 -3.88
N ILE A 62 8.39 -2.74 -3.57
CA ILE A 62 7.36 -3.73 -3.94
C ILE A 62 6.95 -4.53 -2.71
N VAL A 63 5.64 -4.68 -2.52
CA VAL A 63 5.04 -5.49 -1.44
C VAL A 63 4.09 -6.52 -2.06
N HIS A 64 4.25 -7.78 -1.66
CA HIS A 64 3.33 -8.87 -2.00
C HIS A 64 2.73 -9.51 -0.74
N ASN A 65 1.41 -9.68 -0.76
CA ASN A 65 0.58 -10.45 0.18
C ASN A 65 0.82 -10.14 1.66
N MET A 66 0.10 -9.17 2.23
CA MET A 66 0.53 -8.66 3.54
C MET A 66 -0.52 -7.99 4.44
N PRO A 67 -0.64 -8.39 5.71
CA PRO A 67 -1.33 -7.60 6.73
C PRO A 67 -0.41 -6.54 7.36
N GLY A 68 -0.85 -5.29 7.56
CA GLY A 68 -0.15 -4.33 8.44
C GLY A 68 -0.13 -2.86 7.99
N VAL A 69 0.85 -2.09 8.51
CA VAL A 69 0.96 -0.65 8.29
C VAL A 69 2.21 -0.32 7.45
N THR A 70 1.99 0.25 6.26
CA THR A 70 3.11 0.64 5.39
C THR A 70 3.12 2.13 5.07
N ARG A 71 4.31 2.74 5.16
CA ARG A 71 4.56 4.13 4.76
C ARG A 71 5.51 4.17 3.57
N ASN A 72 5.10 4.87 2.51
CA ASN A 72 5.83 5.07 1.26
C ASN A 72 6.14 3.76 0.53
N VAL A 73 5.23 3.35 -0.35
CA VAL A 73 5.40 2.20 -1.24
C VAL A 73 5.37 2.63 -2.69
N LYS A 74 6.13 1.98 -3.58
CA LYS A 74 5.95 2.19 -5.02
C LYS A 74 4.76 1.38 -5.53
N THR A 75 4.79 0.06 -5.32
CA THR A 75 3.78 -0.87 -5.84
C THR A 75 3.37 -1.87 -4.76
N VAL A 76 2.07 -2.15 -4.69
CA VAL A 76 1.49 -3.13 -3.76
C VAL A 76 0.60 -4.09 -4.53
N HIS A 77 0.75 -5.39 -4.24
CA HIS A 77 -0.11 -6.45 -4.73
C HIS A 77 -0.72 -7.20 -3.55
N ASN A 78 -2.05 -7.30 -3.47
CA ASN A 78 -2.81 -8.07 -2.47
C ASN A 78 -2.41 -7.71 -1.03
N MET A 79 -3.00 -6.68 -0.42
CA MET A 79 -2.60 -6.26 0.93
C MET A 79 -3.78 -5.90 1.84
N PRO A 80 -4.21 -6.73 2.79
CA PRO A 80 -5.07 -6.24 3.87
C PRO A 80 -4.34 -5.22 4.76
N GLY A 81 -4.86 -3.99 4.94
CA GLY A 81 -4.34 -3.09 5.98
C GLY A 81 -4.30 -1.59 5.64
N VAL A 82 -3.33 -0.87 6.22
CA VAL A 82 -3.27 0.59 6.19
C VAL A 82 -2.02 1.09 5.47
N ILE A 83 -2.22 1.91 4.44
CA ILE A 83 -1.11 2.53 3.69
C ILE A 83 -1.22 4.05 3.71
N ARG A 84 -0.13 4.71 4.07
CA ARG A 84 -0.09 6.19 4.06
C ARG A 84 0.13 6.77 2.66
N ASN A 85 1.11 6.25 1.92
CA ASN A 85 1.47 6.75 0.60
C ASN A 85 1.87 5.58 -0.29
N VAL A 86 1.23 5.45 -1.46
CA VAL A 86 1.57 4.45 -2.48
C VAL A 86 1.43 5.03 -3.90
N LYS A 87 2.22 4.56 -4.87
CA LYS A 87 2.01 5.00 -6.27
C LYS A 87 0.96 4.14 -6.94
N ILE A 88 1.10 2.82 -6.91
CA ILE A 88 0.24 1.87 -7.62
C ILE A 88 -0.23 0.79 -6.66
N VAL A 89 -1.53 0.51 -6.67
CA VAL A 89 -2.13 -0.60 -5.92
C VAL A 89 -2.92 -1.49 -6.86
N HIS A 90 -2.67 -2.79 -6.75
CA HIS A 90 -3.46 -3.84 -7.38
C HIS A 90 -4.12 -4.68 -6.30
N ASN A 91 -5.46 -4.75 -6.33
CA ASN A 91 -6.30 -5.63 -5.53
C ASN A 91 -6.01 -5.56 -4.01
N MET A 92 -6.71 -4.69 -3.29
CA MET A 92 -6.37 -4.43 -1.88
C MET A 92 -7.61 -4.19 -0.98
N PRO A 93 -7.95 -5.08 -0.04
CA PRO A 93 -8.87 -4.71 1.03
C PRO A 93 -8.20 -3.78 2.04
N GLY A 94 -8.74 -2.58 2.32
CA GLY A 94 -8.22 -1.76 3.44
C GLY A 94 -8.32 -0.24 3.31
N VAL A 95 -7.40 0.46 3.97
CA VAL A 95 -7.41 1.93 4.07
C VAL A 95 -6.16 2.55 3.47
N ILE A 96 -6.34 3.46 2.52
CA ILE A 96 -5.25 4.22 1.91
C ILE A 96 -5.46 5.73 2.10
N ARG A 97 -4.43 6.41 2.60
CA ARG A 97 -4.47 7.87 2.72
C ARG A 97 -4.18 8.56 1.38
N ASN A 98 -3.10 8.21 0.70
CA ASN A 98 -2.73 8.80 -0.59
C ASN A 98 -2.28 7.73 -1.59
N VAL A 99 -2.88 7.72 -2.78
CA VAL A 99 -2.49 6.85 -3.90
C VAL A 99 -2.53 7.57 -5.24
N LYS A 100 -1.67 7.20 -6.20
CA LYS A 100 -1.79 7.74 -7.56
C LYS A 100 -2.79 6.92 -8.38
N ILE A 101 -2.60 5.62 -8.47
CA ILE A 101 -3.41 4.73 -9.31
C ILE A 101 -3.86 3.52 -8.49
N VAL A 102 -5.15 3.19 -8.57
CA VAL A 102 -5.74 2.00 -7.96
C VAL A 102 -6.45 1.17 -9.01
N HIS A 103 -6.16 -0.12 -9.02
CA HIS A 103 -6.87 -1.12 -9.81
C HIS A 103 -7.53 -2.13 -8.86
N ASN A 104 -8.86 -2.16 -8.86
CA ASN A 104 -9.71 -3.04 -8.07
C ASN A 104 -9.47 -2.96 -6.55
N MET A 105 -10.35 -2.31 -5.79
CA MET A 105 -10.11 -2.15 -4.36
C MET A 105 -11.40 -2.11 -3.51
N PRO A 106 -11.68 -3.12 -2.67
CA PRO A 106 -12.65 -2.95 -1.59
C PRO A 106 -12.06 -2.10 -0.44
N GLY A 107 -12.67 -0.98 -0.06
CA GLY A 107 -12.23 -0.24 1.15
C GLY A 107 -12.33 1.28 1.11
N VAL A 108 -11.43 1.97 1.82
CA VAL A 108 -11.50 3.42 2.05
C VAL A 108 -10.26 4.13 1.51
N ILE A 109 -10.46 5.14 0.66
CA ILE A 109 -9.38 6.00 0.15
C ILE A 109 -9.64 7.48 0.48
N LYS A 110 -8.65 8.15 1.07
CA LYS A 110 -8.76 9.59 1.32
C LYS A 110 -8.45 10.44 0.08
N ASN A 111 -7.31 10.19 -0.58
CA ASN A 111 -6.88 10.93 -1.77
C ASN A 111 -6.37 9.98 -2.87
N VAL A 112 -6.91 10.10 -4.07
CA VAL A 112 -6.45 9.35 -5.25
C VAL A 112 -6.46 10.17 -6.53
N LYS A 113 -5.55 9.90 -7.47
CA LYS A 113 -5.62 10.51 -8.81
C LYS A 113 -6.54 9.71 -9.73
N ILE A 114 -6.30 8.41 -9.89
CA ILE A 114 -7.01 7.56 -10.85
C ILE A 114 -7.46 6.28 -10.16
N VAL A 115 -8.73 5.89 -10.36
CA VAL A 115 -9.30 4.64 -9.86
C VAL A 115 -9.97 3.88 -11.00
N HIS A 116 -9.66 2.59 -11.09
CA HIS A 116 -10.33 1.64 -11.97
C HIS A 116 -11.00 0.56 -11.12
N ASN A 117 -12.33 0.52 -11.15
CA ASN A 117 -13.20 -0.41 -10.43
C ASN A 117 -13.02 -0.39 -8.90
N MET A 118 -13.97 0.18 -8.16
CA MET A 118 -13.86 0.25 -6.70
C MET A 118 -15.20 0.13 -5.97
N PRO A 119 -15.51 -1.00 -5.32
CA PRO A 119 -16.56 -1.05 -4.32
C PRO A 119 -16.04 -0.46 -2.99
N GLY A 120 -16.46 0.73 -2.59
CA GLY A 120 -15.93 1.34 -1.35
C GLY A 120 -16.24 2.82 -1.16
N VAL A 121 -15.43 3.50 -0.34
CA VAL A 121 -15.58 4.93 -0.02
C VAL A 121 -14.35 5.72 -0.45
N ILE A 122 -14.55 6.79 -1.22
CA ILE A 122 -13.48 7.72 -1.62
C ILE A 122 -13.84 9.15 -1.25
N ARG A 123 -12.90 9.88 -0.63
CA ARG A 123 -13.12 11.28 -0.22
C ARG A 123 -12.65 12.33 -1.21
N ASN A 124 -11.57 12.10 -1.96
CA ASN A 124 -11.05 13.03 -2.97
C ASN A 124 -10.46 12.23 -4.14
N VAL A 125 -11.00 12.42 -5.34
CA VAL A 125 -10.52 11.73 -6.54
C VAL A 125 -10.50 12.63 -7.77
N LYS A 126 -9.48 12.47 -8.63
CA LYS A 126 -9.46 13.19 -9.90
C LYS A 126 -10.25 12.47 -11.00
N ILE A 127 -10.04 11.16 -11.19
CA ILE A 127 -10.63 10.36 -12.27
C ILE A 127 -11.11 9.01 -11.71
N VAL A 128 -12.33 8.61 -12.07
CA VAL A 128 -12.95 7.33 -11.68
C VAL A 128 -13.47 6.58 -12.90
N HIS A 129 -13.15 5.30 -13.02
CA HIS A 129 -13.76 4.40 -14.01
C HIS A 129 -14.49 3.28 -13.29
N ASN A 130 -15.83 3.20 -13.47
CA ASN A 130 -16.75 2.21 -12.89
C ASN A 130 -16.72 2.14 -11.34
N MET A 131 -17.76 2.65 -10.67
CA MET A 131 -17.78 2.70 -9.20
C MET A 131 -19.16 2.37 -8.60
N PRO A 132 -19.35 1.15 -8.07
CA PRO A 132 -20.54 0.78 -7.28
C PRO A 132 -20.45 1.27 -5.81
N GLY A 133 -19.76 2.38 -5.54
CA GLY A 133 -19.42 2.85 -4.18
C GLY A 133 -19.64 4.34 -3.98
N VAL A 134 -19.38 4.84 -2.76
CA VAL A 134 -19.61 6.24 -2.40
C VAL A 134 -18.38 7.09 -2.72
N THR A 135 -18.55 8.14 -3.52
CA THR A 135 -17.51 9.15 -3.78
C THR A 135 -17.89 10.52 -3.26
N LYS A 136 -16.89 11.28 -2.82
CA LYS A 136 -16.97 12.71 -2.53
C LYS A 136 -15.83 13.44 -3.25
N ASN A 137 -16.05 14.71 -3.59
CA ASN A 137 -15.08 15.60 -4.22
C ASN A 137 -14.38 15.00 -5.46
N VAL A 138 -15.15 14.71 -6.51
CA VAL A 138 -14.65 14.19 -7.78
C VAL A 138 -14.38 15.34 -8.75
N LYS A 139 -13.22 15.35 -9.42
CA LYS A 139 -12.91 16.38 -10.43
C LYS A 139 -13.39 16.02 -11.84
N LYS A 140 -13.31 14.75 -12.25
CA LYS A 140 -13.76 14.25 -13.56
C LYS A 140 -14.38 12.86 -13.44
N CYS A 141 -15.58 12.70 -13.97
CA CYS A 141 -16.28 11.41 -14.11
C CYS A 141 -16.52 11.12 -15.61
N PRO A 142 -15.94 10.06 -16.20
CA PRO A 142 -16.39 9.54 -17.48
C PRO A 142 -17.81 8.95 -17.36
N GLN A 143 -18.61 9.20 -18.40
CA GLN A 143 -20.08 9.17 -18.45
C GLN A 143 -20.77 7.83 -18.13
N TYR A 144 -20.03 6.72 -17.99
CA TYR A 144 -20.59 5.36 -17.97
C TYR A 144 -20.74 4.71 -16.58
N ALA A 145 -20.48 5.44 -15.48
CA ALA A 145 -20.21 4.81 -14.18
C ALA A 145 -21.28 4.99 -13.08
N CYS A 146 -22.37 5.71 -13.32
CA CYS A 146 -23.29 6.11 -12.24
C CYS A 146 -24.64 5.40 -12.36
N SER A 147 -24.70 4.10 -12.06
CA SER A 147 -25.96 3.35 -12.15
C SER A 147 -26.70 3.15 -10.82
N HIS A 148 -26.09 3.21 -9.62
CA HIS A 148 -26.87 3.01 -8.38
C HIS A 148 -26.39 3.80 -7.16
N GLN A 149 -27.37 4.50 -6.57
CA GLN A 149 -27.48 5.05 -5.20
C GLN A 149 -26.71 6.34 -4.83
N LYS A 150 -27.50 7.42 -4.74
CA LYS A 150 -27.34 8.66 -3.97
C LYS A 150 -26.04 9.44 -4.18
N CYS A 151 -26.03 10.17 -5.30
CA CYS A 151 -25.23 11.38 -5.49
C CYS A 151 -25.86 12.56 -4.70
N GLU A 152 -26.11 12.38 -3.40
CA GLU A 152 -26.70 13.43 -2.55
C GLU A 152 -25.63 14.42 -2.09
N LYS A 153 -25.35 15.36 -3.00
CA LYS A 153 -25.00 16.79 -2.81
C LYS A 153 -24.02 17.20 -3.90
N MET A 154 -24.58 17.76 -4.96
CA MET A 154 -23.92 18.60 -5.95
C MET A 154 -22.85 19.50 -5.32
N SER A 155 -21.66 19.49 -5.90
CA SER A 155 -20.82 20.70 -5.98
C SER A 155 -19.93 20.57 -7.21
N THR A 156 -20.34 21.29 -8.25
CA THR A 156 -19.45 21.89 -9.25
C THR A 156 -19.05 21.03 -10.44
N ILE A 157 -19.92 21.10 -11.46
CA ILE A 157 -19.61 21.46 -12.85
C ILE A 157 -18.49 20.65 -13.52
N CYS A 158 -18.89 19.81 -14.46
CA CYS A 158 -18.05 19.42 -15.59
C CYS A 158 -17.55 20.69 -16.31
N LEU A 159 -16.27 21.02 -16.12
CA LEU A 159 -15.42 21.75 -17.06
C LEU A 159 -14.25 20.83 -17.45
#